data_AF-A0A842UIV6-F1
#
_entry.id   AF-A0A842UIV6-F1
#
_cell.length_a   1.000
_cell.length_b   1.000
_cell.length_c   1.000
_cell.angle_alpha   90.00
_cell.angle_beta   90.00
_cell.angle_gamma   90.00
#
_symmetry.space_group_name_H-M   'P 1'
#
loop_
_entity.id
_entity.type
_entity.pdbx_description
1 polymer ?
#
loop_
_entity_poly.entity_id
_entity_poly.type
_entity_poly.pdbx_seq_one_letter_code
_entity_poly.pdbx_strand_id
1 'polypeptide(L)'
;MKYEVHVTEEQLSLLTKALELWGRLCMGQIEEAALPEIFVDRLDDFAQTKEELRRLVSLMTGMDSPTASHGIRSDKVHPSGRVAWDMYKAFLHRLSWDRNPEGGVANCFDRPFPISDRPLPTIKKASDDEQSEELPERRRASY
;
A
#
# COMPACT_ATOMS: atom_id res chain seq x y z
N MET A 1 -3.42 21.64 -3.33
CA MET A 1 -3.23 21.59 -1.87
C MET A 1 -2.31 20.42 -1.54
N LYS A 2 -1.43 20.54 -0.54
CA LYS A 2 -0.52 19.48 -0.09
C LYS A 2 -0.78 19.23 1.39
N TYR A 3 -0.58 17.98 1.83
CA TYR A 3 -0.77 17.55 3.21
C TYR A 3 0.52 16.90 3.72
N GLU A 4 0.78 17.05 5.01
CA GLU A 4 1.86 16.37 5.73
C GLU A 4 1.24 15.43 6.75
N VAL A 5 1.80 14.22 6.86
CA VAL A 5 1.27 13.16 7.72
C VAL A 5 2.45 12.52 8.45
N HIS A 6 2.38 12.48 9.78
CA HIS A 6 3.35 11.82 10.64
C HIS A 6 2.78 10.46 11.03
N VAL A 7 3.50 9.40 10.68
CA VAL A 7 3.15 8.01 10.99
C VAL A 7 4.38 7.26 11.46
N THR A 8 4.17 6.24 12.29
CA THR A 8 5.23 5.30 12.66
C THR A 8 5.61 4.41 11.46
N GLU A 9 6.76 3.74 11.53
CA GLU A 9 7.16 2.76 10.48
C GLU A 9 6.10 1.66 10.31
N GLU A 10 5.51 1.20 11.41
CA GLU A 10 4.46 0.18 11.40
C GLU A 10 3.22 0.67 10.65
N GLN A 11 2.75 1.89 10.96
CA GLN A 11 1.63 2.51 10.27
C GLN A 11 1.93 2.73 8.78
N LEU A 12 3.15 3.18 8.44
CA LEU A 12 3.58 3.33 7.06
C LEU A 12 3.62 1.99 6.31
N SER A 13 4.08 0.93 6.98
CA SER A 13 4.09 -0.43 6.43
C SER A 13 2.66 -0.94 6.17
N LEU A 14 1.73 -0.71 7.10
CA LEU A 14 0.32 -1.04 6.92
C LEU A 14 -0.32 -0.25 5.78
N LEU A 15 -0.07 1.06 5.70
CA LEU A 15 -0.54 1.91 4.60
C LEU A 15 -0.01 1.41 3.25
N THR A 16 1.26 1.01 3.19
CA THR A 16 1.89 0.47 1.98
C THR A 16 1.15 -0.78 1.48
N LYS A 17 0.81 -1.71 2.39
CA LYS A 17 0.03 -2.91 2.06
C LYS A 17 -1.39 -2.58 1.60
N ALA A 18 -2.07 -1.67 2.29
CA ALA A 18 -3.42 -1.23 1.92
C ALA A 18 -3.47 -0.58 0.53
N LEU A 19 -2.45 0.22 0.19
CA LEU A 19 -2.32 0.87 -1.11
C LEU A 19 -2.01 -0.15 -2.23
N GLU A 20 -1.16 -1.14 -1.97
CA GLU A 20 -0.92 -2.24 -2.92
C GLU A 20 -2.21 -3.01 -3.19
N LEU A 21 -2.92 -3.39 -2.13
CA LEU A 21 -4.20 -4.11 -2.21
C LEU A 21 -5.22 -3.32 -3.03
N TRP A 22 -5.37 -2.03 -2.77
CA TRP A 22 -6.28 -1.17 -3.53
C TRP A 22 -5.90 -1.08 -5.01
N GLY A 23 -4.60 -0.90 -5.31
CA GLY A 23 -4.12 -0.90 -6.69
C GLY A 23 -4.42 -2.22 -7.42
N ARG A 24 -4.17 -3.36 -6.77
CA ARG A 24 -4.47 -4.70 -7.31
C ARG A 24 -5.95 -4.95 -7.48
N LEU A 25 -6.79 -4.49 -6.55
CA LEU A 25 -8.24 -4.56 -6.66
C LEU A 25 -8.72 -3.83 -7.92
N CYS A 26 -8.24 -2.61 -8.17
CA CYS A 26 -8.56 -1.86 -9.39
C CYS A 26 -8.04 -2.50 -10.68
N MET A 27 -7.05 -3.39 -10.60
CA MET A 27 -6.52 -4.17 -11.73
C MET A 27 -7.26 -5.51 -11.94
N GLY A 28 -8.14 -5.91 -11.02
CA GLY A 28 -8.75 -7.24 -11.00
C GLY A 28 -7.85 -8.34 -10.42
N GLN A 29 -6.77 -7.99 -9.73
CA GLN A 29 -5.78 -8.93 -9.17
C GLN A 29 -6.05 -9.25 -7.68
N ILE A 30 -7.29 -9.54 -7.32
CA ILE A 30 -7.68 -9.76 -5.92
C ILE A 30 -7.03 -11.03 -5.34
N GLU A 31 -6.95 -12.10 -6.14
CA GLU A 31 -6.38 -13.38 -5.69
C GLU A 31 -4.91 -13.24 -5.26
N GLU A 32 -4.13 -12.40 -5.94
CA GLU A 32 -2.71 -12.16 -5.61
C GLU A 32 -2.51 -11.26 -4.39
N ALA A 33 -3.48 -10.39 -4.10
CA ALA A 33 -3.35 -9.33 -3.10
C ALA A 33 -3.96 -9.70 -1.74
N ALA A 34 -5.16 -10.29 -1.78
CA ALA A 34 -6.02 -10.41 -0.59
C ALA A 34 -5.94 -11.80 0.06
N LEU A 35 -5.85 -12.86 -0.75
CA LEU A 35 -5.92 -14.23 -0.25
C LEU A 35 -4.80 -14.59 0.75
N PRO A 36 -3.53 -14.21 0.53
CA PRO A 36 -2.45 -14.61 1.44
C PRO A 36 -2.35 -13.78 2.72
N GLU A 37 -2.93 -12.56 2.78
CA GLU A 37 -2.80 -11.71 3.98
C GLU A 37 -4.09 -11.65 4.82
N ILE A 38 -5.27 -11.73 4.19
CA ILE A 38 -6.55 -11.52 4.87
C ILE A 38 -7.24 -12.85 5.20
N PHE A 39 -7.01 -13.89 4.40
CA PHE A 39 -7.82 -15.12 4.45
C PHE A 39 -7.09 -16.36 4.98
N VAL A 40 -5.81 -16.26 5.39
CA VAL A 40 -4.96 -17.41 5.80
C VAL A 40 -5.66 -18.40 6.74
N ASP A 41 -6.42 -17.89 7.71
CA ASP A 41 -7.04 -18.70 8.77
C ASP A 41 -8.54 -19.01 8.53
N ARG A 42 -9.10 -18.63 7.37
CA ARG A 42 -10.56 -18.74 7.08
C ARG A 42 -10.89 -19.55 5.84
N LEU A 43 -9.91 -20.26 5.27
CA LEU A 43 -10.06 -20.97 4.01
C LEU A 43 -10.41 -22.45 4.26
N ASP A 44 -11.49 -22.70 5.00
CA ASP A 44 -12.06 -24.06 5.09
C ASP A 44 -12.58 -24.53 3.71
N ASP A 45 -13.00 -23.59 2.85
CA ASP A 45 -13.28 -23.81 1.43
C ASP A 45 -12.60 -22.74 0.55
N PHE A 46 -11.33 -23.00 0.26
CA PHE A 46 -10.52 -22.16 -0.63
C PHE A 46 -11.13 -22.00 -2.03
N ALA A 47 -11.80 -23.05 -2.54
CA ALA A 47 -12.35 -23.05 -3.88
C ALA A 47 -13.58 -22.13 -3.99
N GLN A 48 -14.48 -22.20 -3.01
CA GLN A 48 -15.65 -21.32 -2.95
C GLN A 48 -15.23 -19.85 -2.79
N THR A 49 -14.29 -19.55 -1.89
CA THR A 49 -13.79 -18.19 -1.68
C THR A 49 -13.18 -17.61 -2.95
N LYS A 50 -12.40 -18.42 -3.67
CA LYS A 50 -11.80 -18.04 -4.94
C LYS A 50 -12.87 -17.71 -6.00
N GLU A 51 -13.92 -18.52 -6.08
CA GLU A 51 -15.02 -18.29 -7.03
C GLU A 51 -15.79 -16.99 -6.74
N GLU A 52 -16.09 -16.69 -5.48
CA GLU A 52 -16.76 -15.44 -5.12
C GLU A 52 -15.88 -14.21 -5.39
N LEU A 53 -14.57 -14.31 -5.14
CA LEU A 53 -13.64 -13.22 -5.47
C LEU A 53 -13.55 -12.99 -6.99
N ARG A 54 -13.60 -14.05 -7.81
CA ARG A 54 -13.62 -13.95 -9.27
C ARG A 54 -14.87 -13.25 -9.78
N ARG A 55 -16.04 -13.58 -9.22
CA ARG A 55 -17.28 -12.88 -9.54
C ARG A 55 -17.19 -11.40 -9.20
N LEU A 56 -16.62 -11.06 -8.04
CA LEU A 56 -16.39 -9.68 -7.65
C LEU A 56 -15.46 -8.95 -8.65
N VAL A 57 -14.35 -9.58 -9.05
CA VAL A 57 -13.45 -9.02 -10.08
C VAL A 57 -14.22 -8.75 -11.37
N SER A 58 -14.94 -9.73 -11.89
CA SER A 58 -15.71 -9.61 -13.13
C SER A 58 -16.71 -8.44 -13.07
N LEU A 59 -17.42 -8.28 -11.94
CA LEU A 59 -18.34 -7.16 -11.70
C LEU A 59 -17.63 -5.81 -11.65
N MET A 60 -16.47 -5.73 -10.99
CA MET A 60 -15.73 -4.48 -10.81
C MET A 60 -15.03 -4.00 -12.09
N THR A 61 -14.57 -4.94 -12.93
CA THR A 61 -13.74 -4.61 -14.09
C THR A 61 -14.43 -4.84 -15.42
N GLY A 62 -15.60 -5.48 -15.44
CA GLY A 62 -16.30 -5.88 -16.67
C GLY A 62 -15.54 -6.91 -17.50
N MET A 63 -14.69 -7.73 -16.87
CA MET A 63 -13.92 -8.77 -17.55
C MET A 63 -14.68 -10.10 -17.50
N ASP A 64 -14.82 -10.75 -18.66
CA ASP A 64 -15.51 -12.04 -18.80
C ASP A 64 -14.67 -13.23 -18.29
N SER A 65 -13.34 -13.06 -18.21
CA SER A 65 -12.44 -14.09 -17.74
C SER A 65 -12.06 -13.88 -16.28
N PRO A 66 -12.22 -14.91 -15.41
CA PRO A 66 -11.89 -14.84 -13.99
C PRO A 66 -10.38 -14.75 -13.72
N THR A 67 -9.53 -14.98 -14.73
CA THR A 67 -8.06 -14.89 -14.62
C THR A 67 -7.49 -13.68 -15.35
N ALA A 68 -8.33 -12.89 -16.02
CA ALA A 68 -7.87 -11.68 -16.68
C ALA A 68 -7.63 -10.57 -15.66
N SER A 69 -6.60 -9.77 -15.92
CA SER A 69 -6.31 -8.54 -15.20
C SER A 69 -5.93 -7.44 -16.17
N HIS A 70 -6.12 -6.20 -15.75
CA HIS A 70 -5.58 -5.05 -16.46
C HIS A 70 -4.18 -4.73 -15.93
N GLY A 71 -3.26 -4.42 -16.84
CA GLY A 71 -2.02 -3.78 -16.43
C GLY A 71 -2.30 -2.40 -15.80
N ILE A 72 -1.50 -1.99 -14.81
CA ILE A 72 -1.74 -0.75 -14.05
C ILE A 72 -1.87 0.52 -14.93
N ARG A 73 -1.28 0.52 -16.13
CA ARG A 73 -1.35 1.64 -17.08
C ARG A 73 -2.58 1.61 -18.00
N SER A 74 -3.42 0.58 -17.94
CA SER A 74 -4.63 0.52 -18.75
C SER A 74 -5.59 1.66 -18.37
N ASP A 75 -6.19 2.24 -19.39
CA ASP A 75 -7.31 3.20 -19.31
C ASP A 75 -8.53 2.63 -18.57
N LYS A 76 -8.71 1.30 -18.60
CA LYS A 76 -9.76 0.57 -17.87
C LYS A 76 -9.54 0.52 -16.36
N VAL A 77 -8.32 0.75 -15.88
CA VAL A 77 -8.06 0.82 -14.43
C VAL A 77 -8.59 2.14 -13.88
N HIS A 78 -9.36 2.07 -12.81
CA HIS A 78 -9.88 3.27 -12.15
C HIS A 78 -8.72 4.21 -11.73
N PRO A 79 -8.84 5.54 -11.94
CA PRO A 79 -7.74 6.48 -11.66
C PRO A 79 -7.17 6.39 -10.24
N SER A 80 -7.99 6.09 -9.23
CA SER A 80 -7.52 5.91 -7.85
C SER A 80 -6.56 4.73 -7.69
N GLY A 81 -6.67 3.68 -8.51
CA GLY A 81 -5.76 2.54 -8.49
C GLY A 81 -4.36 2.95 -8.93
N ARG A 82 -4.25 3.80 -9.96
CA ARG A 82 -2.97 4.36 -10.42
C ARG A 82 -2.34 5.27 -9.36
N VAL A 83 -3.15 6.13 -8.73
CA VAL A 83 -2.68 6.99 -7.62
C VAL A 83 -2.18 6.16 -6.45
N ALA A 84 -2.92 5.13 -6.04
CA ALA A 84 -2.49 4.25 -4.96
C ALA A 84 -1.22 3.47 -5.30
N TRP A 85 -1.05 3.05 -6.56
CA TRP A 85 0.18 2.39 -7.00
C TRP A 85 1.40 3.30 -6.90
N ASP A 86 1.25 4.57 -7.30
CA ASP A 86 2.31 5.57 -7.16
C ASP A 86 2.67 5.81 -5.68
N MET A 87 1.66 5.92 -4.81
CA MET A 87 1.88 6.03 -3.37
C MET A 87 2.57 4.80 -2.78
N TYR A 88 2.09 3.60 -3.12
CA TYR A 88 2.68 2.33 -2.74
C TYR A 88 4.16 2.27 -3.13
N LYS A 89 4.50 2.58 -4.38
CA LYS A 89 5.89 2.53 -4.86
C LYS A 89 6.78 3.54 -4.15
N ALA A 90 6.27 4.75 -3.87
CA ALA A 90 7.03 5.76 -3.12
C ALA A 90 7.29 5.33 -1.66
N PHE A 91 6.28 4.76 -0.99
CA PHE A 91 6.41 4.34 0.40
C PHE A 91 7.30 3.11 0.53
N LEU A 92 7.10 2.11 -0.33
CA LEU A 92 7.94 0.92 -0.40
C LEU A 92 9.41 1.30 -0.66
N HIS A 93 9.66 2.20 -1.61
CA HIS A 93 11.02 2.67 -1.91
C HIS A 93 11.72 3.26 -0.68
N ARG A 94 11.02 4.09 0.09
CA ARG A 94 11.55 4.67 1.33
C ARG A 94 11.82 3.60 2.40
N LEU A 95 10.85 2.72 2.66
CA LEU A 95 11.00 1.62 3.62
C LEU A 95 12.17 0.69 3.25
N SER A 96 12.34 0.38 1.97
CA SER A 96 13.47 -0.42 1.48
C SER A 96 14.82 0.27 1.76
N TRP A 97 14.92 1.58 1.51
CA TRP A 97 16.11 2.37 1.84
C TRP A 97 16.39 2.43 3.34
N ASP A 98 15.36 2.58 4.18
CA ASP A 98 15.51 2.64 5.63
C ASP A 98 15.98 1.30 6.21
N ARG A 99 15.52 0.18 5.65
CA ARG A 99 15.84 -1.17 6.14
C ARG A 99 17.20 -1.70 5.66
N ASN A 100 17.65 -1.30 4.47
CA ASN A 100 18.89 -1.80 3.87
C ASN A 100 19.67 -0.66 3.20
N PRO A 101 20.15 0.34 3.97
CA PRO A 101 20.80 1.54 3.42
C PRO A 101 22.09 1.24 2.63
N GLU A 102 22.77 0.14 2.93
CA GLU A 102 23.98 -0.34 2.26
C GLU A 102 23.72 -0.90 0.85
N GLY A 103 22.47 -1.28 0.58
CA GLY A 103 22.02 -1.84 -0.68
C GLY A 103 22.38 -3.30 -0.94
N GLY A 104 22.26 -3.76 -2.19
CA GLY A 104 22.48 -5.16 -2.55
C GLY A 104 21.96 -5.56 -3.93
N VAL A 105 22.33 -6.76 -4.39
CA VAL A 105 22.02 -7.29 -5.74
C VAL A 105 20.52 -7.41 -6.01
N ALA A 106 19.68 -7.48 -4.97
CA ALA A 106 18.23 -7.53 -5.07
C ALA A 106 17.52 -6.21 -4.66
N ASN A 107 18.26 -5.19 -4.25
CA ASN A 107 17.67 -3.93 -3.79
C ASN A 107 17.65 -2.91 -4.94
N CYS A 108 16.57 -2.90 -5.72
CA CYS A 108 16.34 -1.88 -6.74
C CYS A 108 15.87 -0.57 -6.09
N PHE A 109 16.83 0.32 -5.82
CA PHE A 109 16.58 1.67 -5.27
C PHE A 109 16.31 2.73 -6.33
N ASP A 110 16.05 2.34 -7.57
CA ASP A 110 15.65 3.28 -8.60
C ASP A 110 14.42 4.05 -8.16
N ARG A 111 14.36 5.31 -8.58
CA ARG A 111 13.22 6.15 -8.26
C ARG A 111 11.95 5.50 -8.81
N PRO A 112 10.85 5.49 -8.04
CA PRO A 112 9.56 5.03 -8.54
C PRO A 112 9.22 5.68 -9.87
N PHE A 113 8.77 4.87 -10.83
CA PHE A 113 8.28 5.38 -12.09
C PHE A 113 6.80 5.79 -11.93
N PRO A 114 6.42 7.05 -12.24
CA PRO A 114 5.03 7.51 -12.11
C PRO A 114 4.11 6.79 -13.10
N ILE A 115 2.98 6.29 -12.60
CA ILE A 115 1.96 5.60 -13.38
C ILE A 115 0.74 6.50 -13.59
N SER A 116 0.37 7.30 -12.60
CA SER A 116 -0.72 8.28 -12.74
C SER A 116 -0.25 9.56 -13.43
N ASP A 117 -1.21 10.41 -13.77
CA ASP A 117 -1.00 11.78 -14.24
C ASP A 117 -0.68 12.77 -13.08
N ARG A 118 -0.58 12.25 -11.85
CA ARG A 118 -0.34 13.04 -10.64
C ARG A 118 1.15 13.03 -10.28
N PRO A 119 1.65 14.08 -9.62
CA PRO A 119 3.02 14.07 -9.11
C PRO A 119 3.18 12.94 -8.09
N LEU A 120 4.33 12.26 -8.13
CA LEU A 120 4.68 11.25 -7.12
C LEU A 120 4.67 11.88 -5.72
N PRO A 121 4.14 11.16 -4.71
CA PRO A 121 4.21 11.63 -3.33
C PRO A 121 5.65 11.61 -2.84
N THR A 122 5.96 12.55 -1.97
CA THR A 122 7.26 12.65 -1.31
C THR A 122 7.15 12.12 0.11
N ILE A 123 8.14 11.35 0.54
CA ILE A 123 8.24 10.84 1.90
C ILE A 123 9.67 11.03 2.42
N LYS A 124 9.78 11.35 3.71
CA LYS A 124 11.05 11.54 4.41
C LYS A 124 10.94 10.91 5.78
N LYS A 125 12.06 10.41 6.31
CA LYS A 125 12.14 10.01 7.72
C LYS A 125 12.08 11.28 8.57
N ALA A 126 11.18 11.32 9.55
CA ALA A 126 11.19 12.39 10.55
C ALA A 126 12.50 12.31 11.35
N SER A 127 13.14 13.45 11.61
CA SER A 127 14.27 13.51 12.53
C SER A 127 13.80 13.21 13.96
N ASP A 128 14.60 12.48 14.74
CA ASP A 128 14.30 12.13 16.14
C ASP A 128 14.15 13.36 17.07
N ASP A 129 14.44 14.57 16.56
CA ASP A 129 14.44 15.82 17.33
C ASP A 129 13.03 16.29 17.78
N GLU A 130 11.95 15.83 17.13
CA GLU A 130 10.57 16.27 17.41
C GLU A 130 9.87 15.53 18.57
N GLN A 131 10.49 14.50 19.18
CA GLN A 131 9.91 13.82 20.35
C GLN A 131 10.29 14.45 21.70
N SER A 132 10.97 15.60 21.69
CA SER A 132 11.46 16.25 22.92
C SER A 132 10.55 17.37 23.47
N GLU A 133 9.46 17.73 22.79
CA GLU A 133 8.50 18.70 23.32
C GLU A 133 7.19 18.03 23.79
N GLU A 134 6.92 18.24 25.09
CA GLU A 134 5.65 18.03 25.81
C GLU A 134 5.26 16.61 26.26
N LEU A 135 5.98 16.11 27.28
CA LEU A 135 5.31 15.40 28.37
C LEU A 135 4.74 16.46 29.34
N PRO A 136 3.40 16.64 29.44
CA PRO A 136 2.85 17.54 30.44
C PRO A 136 3.15 16.98 31.84
N GLU A 137 3.80 17.80 32.67
CA GLU A 137 4.08 17.55 34.07
C GLU A 137 2.85 16.93 34.75
N ARG A 138 2.91 15.64 35.06
CA ARG A 138 1.92 15.01 35.96
C ARG A 138 2.11 15.64 37.34
N ARG A 139 1.22 16.59 37.61
CA ARG A 139 0.87 17.23 38.87
C ARG A 139 1.43 16.47 40.08
N ARG A 140 2.31 17.16 40.84
CA ARG A 140 2.47 16.90 42.27
C ARG A 140 1.09 17.04 42.92
N ALA A 141 0.43 15.92 43.18
CA ALA A 141 -0.66 15.88 44.15
C ALA A 141 -0.03 15.50 45.49
N SER A 142 0.22 16.52 46.31
CA SER A 142 0.36 16.36 47.76
C SER A 142 -0.97 15.84 48.31
N TYR A 143 -0.92 14.72 49.03
CA TYR A 143 -1.75 14.42 50.19
C TYR A 143 -0.95 13.52 51.13
#